data_AF-A0A2W1H4F1-F1
#
_entry.id   AF-A0A2W1H4F1-F1
#
_cell.length_a   1.000
_cell.length_b   1.000
_cell.length_c   1.000
_cell.angle_alpha   90.00
_cell.angle_beta   90.00
_cell.angle_gamma   90.00
#
_symmetry.space_group_name_H-M   'P 1'
#
loop_
_entity.id
_entity.type
_entity.pdbx_description
1 polymer ?
#
loop_
_entity_poly.entity_id
_entity_poly.type
_entity_poly.pdbx_seq_one_letter_code
_entity_poly.pdbx_strand_id
1 'polypeptide(L)' 'MSYYNVYPNPTIDYVVCSDCDAATFAWLADVFPCVECGSENFELPESTLAAEDNKETEDGARKRKR' A
#
# COMPACT_ATOMS: atom_id res chain seq x y z
N MET A 1 -33.04 -1.30 14.71
CA MET A 1 -31.60 -1.31 15.06
C MET A 1 -30.83 -1.14 13.76
N SER A 2 -30.14 -0.01 13.57
CA SER A 2 -29.29 0.22 12.40
C SER A 2 -28.05 -0.66 12.52
N TYR A 3 -27.96 -1.68 11.67
CA TYR A 3 -26.74 -2.46 11.48
C TYR A 3 -25.67 -1.53 10.91
N TYR A 4 -24.69 -1.15 11.72
CA TYR A 4 -23.47 -0.58 11.17
C TYR A 4 -22.73 -1.72 10.47
N ASN A 5 -22.46 -1.57 9.17
CA ASN A 5 -21.59 -2.49 8.43
C ASN A 5 -20.18 -2.36 9.00
N VAL A 6 -19.89 -3.13 10.05
CA VAL A 6 -18.53 -3.31 10.55
C VAL A 6 -17.82 -4.16 9.50
N TYR A 7 -17.09 -3.49 8.61
CA TYR A 7 -16.20 -4.16 7.67
C TYR A 7 -15.09 -4.83 8.49
N PRO A 8 -14.97 -6.17 8.45
CA PRO A 8 -13.87 -6.84 9.12
C PRO A 8 -12.58 -6.41 8.42
N ASN A 9 -11.76 -5.63 9.12
CA ASN A 9 -10.45 -5.12 8.70
C ASN A 9 -10.50 -4.05 7.58
N PRO A 10 -10.82 -2.78 7.92
CA PRO A 10 -10.53 -1.69 7.00
C PRO A 10 -9.01 -1.61 6.77
N THR A 11 -8.56 -1.87 5.55
CA THR A 11 -7.20 -1.59 5.10
C THR A 11 -7.10 -0.09 4.84
N ILE A 12 -6.27 0.59 5.62
CA ILE A 12 -6.00 2.02 5.41
C ILE A 12 -4.61 2.13 4.80
N ASP A 13 -4.52 2.75 3.63
CA ASP A 13 -3.25 2.96 2.94
C ASP A 13 -2.45 4.08 3.62
N TYR A 14 -1.26 3.72 4.09
CA TYR A 14 -0.30 4.64 4.68
C TYR A 14 1.04 4.52 3.94
N VAL A 15 1.79 5.62 3.94
CA VAL A 15 3.15 5.73 3.41
C VAL A 15 4.06 6.24 4.50
N VAL A 16 5.35 5.99 4.36
CA VAL A 16 6.38 6.38 5.34
C VAL A 16 7.36 7.31 4.67
N CYS A 17 7.70 8.43 5.30
CA CYS A 17 8.70 9.34 4.78
C CYS A 17 10.09 8.70 4.83
N SER A 18 10.84 8.69 3.73
CA SER A 18 12.17 8.06 3.66
C SER A 18 13.26 8.79 4.46
N ASP A 19 13.00 10.05 4.83
CA ASP A 19 14.00 10.93 5.46
C ASP A 19 13.89 10.95 6.98
N CYS A 20 12.69 10.73 7.53
CA CYS A 20 12.42 10.84 8.97
C CYS A 20 11.57 9.69 9.53
N ASP A 21 11.22 8.70 8.70
CA ASP A 21 10.40 7.53 9.03
C ASP A 21 9.00 7.87 9.58
N ALA A 22 8.51 9.10 9.36
CA ALA A 22 7.18 9.50 9.77
C ALA A 22 6.10 8.87 8.88
N ALA A 23 5.14 8.18 9.49
CA ALA A 23 4.00 7.59 8.79
C ALA A 23 2.89 8.62 8.53
N THR A 24 2.39 8.68 7.29
CA THR A 24 1.31 9.58 6.87
C THR A 24 0.34 8.81 5.96
N PHE A 25 -0.93 9.23 5.90
CA PHE A 25 -1.87 8.61 4.96
C PHE A 25 -1.47 8.89 3.51
N ALA A 26 -1.64 7.90 2.63
CA ALA A 26 -1.25 8.03 1.22
C ALA A 26 -1.92 9.23 0.52
N TRP A 27 -3.21 9.47 0.79
CA TRP A 27 -3.96 10.59 0.22
C TRP A 27 -3.53 11.96 0.76
N LEU A 28 -2.89 12.02 1.94
CA LEU A 28 -2.32 13.26 2.47
C LEU A 28 -0.94 13.54 1.87
N ALA A 29 -0.13 12.50 1.69
CA ALA A 29 1.22 12.60 1.12
C ALA A 29 1.21 13.05 -0.36
N ASP A 30 0.11 12.82 -1.10
CA ASP A 30 -0.06 13.31 -2.47
C ASP A 30 -0.21 14.84 -2.56
N VAL A 31 -0.71 15.46 -1.49
CA VAL A 31 -1.03 16.91 -1.48
C VAL A 31 -0.06 17.70 -0.61
N PHE A 32 0.47 17.10 0.46
CA PHE A 32 1.27 17.79 1.46
C PHE A 32 2.63 17.13 1.66
N PRO A 33 3.70 17.94 1.83
CA PRO A 33 5.00 17.42 2.24
C PRO A 33 4.94 16.88 3.68
N CYS A 34 5.96 16.10 4.06
CA CYS A 34 6.06 15.53 5.39
C CYS A 34 5.98 16.62 6.47
N VAL A 35 5.12 16.41 7.48
CA VAL A 35 4.91 17.41 8.54
C VAL A 35 6.13 17.56 9.44
N GLU A 36 6.94 16.52 9.57
CA GLU A 36 8.10 16.51 10.47
C GLU A 36 9.35 17.15 9.84
N CYS A 37 9.68 16.80 8.60
CA CYS A 37 10.91 17.23 7.93
C CYS A 37 10.68 18.10 6.69
N GLY A 38 9.45 18.21 6.20
CA GLY A 38 9.10 18.99 5.01
C GLY A 38 9.52 18.34 3.68
N SER A 39 9.96 17.08 3.67
CA SER A 39 10.31 16.40 2.42
C SER A 39 9.10 15.77 1.71
N GLU A 40 9.24 15.57 0.41
CA GLU A 40 8.20 14.97 -0.46
C GLU A 40 8.51 13.50 -0.78
N ASN A 41 9.52 12.93 -0.12
CA ASN A 41 9.97 11.56 -0.37
C ASN A 41 9.21 10.60 0.57
N PHE A 42 8.30 9.82 -0.02
CA PHE A 42 7.52 8.82 0.69
C PHE A 42 7.65 7.44 0.03
N GLU A 43 7.73 6.41 0.85
CA GLU A 43 7.82 5.00 0.45
C GLU A 43 6.60 4.22 0.97
N LEU A 44 6.21 3.19 0.21
CA LEU A 44 5.14 2.28 0.61
C LEU A 44 5.71 1.26 1.61
N PRO A 45 5.06 1.06 2.77
CA PRO A 45 5.50 0.06 3.75
C PRO A 45 5.31 -1.34 3.15
N GLU A 46 6.36 -2.18 3.21
CA GLU A 46 6.39 -3.52 2.60
C GLU A 46 5.19 -4.43 2.97
N SER A 47 4.49 -4.13 4.07
CA SER A 47 3.26 -4.81 4.49
C SER A 47 2.08 -4.71 3.52
N THR A 48 2.04 -3.72 2.61
CA THR A 48 0.96 -3.60 1.61
C THR A 48 1.12 -4.56 0.44
N LEU A 49 2.34 -5.05 0.17
CA LEU A 49 2.60 -6.02 -0.90
C LEU A 49 2.15 -7.45 -0.53
N ALA A 50 1.99 -7.75 0.75
CA ALA A 50 1.54 -9.08 1.20
C ALA A 50 0.01 -9.29 1.03
N ALA A 51 -0.75 -8.23 0.72
CA ALA A 51 -2.20 -8.31 0.56
C ALA A 51 -2.63 -8.66 -0.89
N GLU A 52 -1.73 -8.59 -1.87
CA GLU A 52 -2.06 -8.84 -3.29
C GLU A 52 -1.64 -10.22 -3.82
N ASP A 53 -1.07 -11.11 -3.00
CA ASP A 53 -0.60 -12.44 -3.43
C ASP A 53 -1.68 -13.55 -3.34
N ASN A 54 -2.96 -13.21 -3.49
CA ASN A 54 -4.06 -14.19 -3.57
C ASN A 54 -5.05 -13.87 -4.68
N LYS A 55 -4.58 -13.90 -5.94
CA LYS A 55 -5.44 -14.21 -7.08
C LYS A 55 -4.71 -15.10 -8.09
N GLU A 56 -5.09 -16.37 -8.05
CA GLU A 56 -4.92 -17.40 -9.09
C GLU A 56 -5.19 -16.79 -10.50
N THR A 57 -4.53 -17.19 -11.59
CA THR A 57 -4.60 -18.52 -12.20
C THR A 57 -3.54 -18.74 -13.28
N GLU A 58 -3.10 -20.00 -13.33
CA GLU A 58 -2.59 -20.80 -14.45
C GLU A 58 -2.91 -20.31 -15.89
N ASP A 59 -1.92 -20.39 -16.80
CA ASP A 59 -1.98 -21.23 -18.02
C ASP A 59 -0.87 -20.87 -19.05
N GLY A 60 -0.33 -21.91 -19.71
CA GLY A 60 0.06 -21.75 -21.12
C GLY A 60 1.54 -21.82 -21.50
N ALA A 61 2.13 -23.00 -21.32
CA ALA A 61 3.28 -23.55 -22.05
C ALA A 61 3.61 -22.94 -23.44
N ARG A 62 4.89 -22.62 -23.69
CA ARG A 62 5.57 -23.10 -24.93
C ARG A 62 7.09 -23.18 -24.84
N LYS A 63 7.59 -24.41 -24.75
CA LYS A 63 8.94 -24.83 -25.13
C LYS A 63 9.29 -24.40 -26.57
N ARG A 64 10.58 -24.08 -26.79
CA ARG A 64 11.49 -24.39 -27.93
C ARG A 64 12.37 -23.16 -28.22
N LYS A 65 13.66 -23.25 -28.53
CA LYS A 65 14.66 -24.33 -28.64
C LYS A 65 16.02 -23.59 -28.74
N ARG A 66 17.07 -24.29 -28.31
CA ARG A 66 18.51 -24.11 -28.62
C ARG A 66 18.90 -23.03 -29.62
#